data_AF-Q4DRA3-F1
#
_entry.id   AF-Q4DRA3-F1
#
_cell.length_a   1.000
_cell.length_b   1.000
_cell.length_c   1.000
_cell.angle_alpha   90.00
_cell.angle_beta   90.00
_cell.angle_gamma   90.00
#
_symmetry.space_group_name_H-M   'P 1'
#
loop_
_entity.id
_entity.type
_entity.pdbx_description
1 polymer ?
#
loop_
_entity_poly.entity_id
_entity_poly.type
_entity_poly.pdbx_seq_one_letter_code
_entity_poly.pdbx_strand_id
1 'polypeptide(L)'
;MRASPRLSASFSSSAIYSTPTAVAAAASSSSLDGALQEVERSFLRHVIPMRVQGAGSAAALYRHAFLHQESLIQRVLGALEAVPLPALPRMLLAEGFQRMLDGETPQRDIRALFEEAENEARRVLIQAEFHSPVNSQHCDGHFYAAIKTNPLMRLLAYELRAACGYYAQIMSIRSQPEDGAAMLLRTLIAADIRTDPFLVDVMLKFAALRRNVDTGERLEACSSPVEEFVKECLLLERDAFGRFRFDARGDNRHLLHCIKLSDITKTPRDFAVLLDPVLRQYGNFCIQSTSVHQGRWMEHRLSCAEESHRVDPHLPLLETVEVPSNNESELSVGDAVGVAHGVSGRPPLVFFVRYNDPMCRRHKETTREKEAEKDHLEVFELAVEDKSRTFWEKWFMDR
;
A
#
# COMPACT_ATOMS: atom_id res chain seq x y z
N MET A 1 -39.71 17.26 -43.22
CA MET A 1 -39.32 17.52 -44.62
C MET A 1 -38.27 16.51 -45.05
N ARG A 2 -38.44 15.91 -46.24
CA ARG A 2 -37.46 15.00 -46.88
C ARG A 2 -36.18 15.76 -47.24
N ALA A 3 -35.02 15.11 -47.06
CA ALA A 3 -33.91 15.14 -48.00
C ALA A 3 -32.96 13.95 -47.72
N SER A 4 -32.88 13.02 -48.66
CA SER A 4 -31.74 12.08 -48.85
C SER A 4 -30.81 12.66 -49.92
N PRO A 5 -29.52 12.30 -49.92
CA PRO A 5 -29.00 11.34 -50.91
C PRO A 5 -27.93 10.40 -50.29
N ARG A 6 -27.94 9.06 -50.45
CA ARG A 6 -27.58 8.22 -51.62
C ARG A 6 -26.18 8.48 -52.21
N LEU A 7 -25.29 7.49 -52.04
CA LEU A 7 -24.33 6.85 -52.99
C LEU A 7 -23.51 5.83 -52.15
N SER A 8 -23.67 4.49 -52.15
CA SER A 8 -23.61 3.41 -53.15
C SER A 8 -22.21 3.10 -53.72
N ALA A 9 -21.64 1.95 -53.30
CA ALA A 9 -20.90 0.92 -54.08
C ALA A 9 -20.01 0.12 -53.08
N SER A 10 -20.25 -1.14 -52.68
CA SER A 10 -20.25 -2.44 -53.38
C SER A 10 -18.92 -2.81 -54.05
N PHE A 11 -18.16 -3.76 -53.45
CA PHE A 11 -17.34 -4.86 -54.02
C PHE A 11 -16.81 -5.66 -52.81
N SER A 12 -17.30 -6.86 -52.50
CA SER A 12 -17.06 -8.18 -53.09
C SER A 12 -15.65 -8.76 -52.91
N SER A 13 -15.57 -9.71 -51.97
CA SER A 13 -15.02 -11.07 -52.10
C SER A 13 -13.52 -11.34 -52.30
N SER A 14 -13.04 -12.24 -51.43
CA SER A 14 -12.22 -13.45 -51.67
C SER A 14 -10.74 -13.46 -51.23
N ALA A 15 -10.36 -14.65 -50.73
CA ALA A 15 -9.04 -15.29 -50.75
C ALA A 15 -7.99 -14.74 -49.76
N ILE A 16 -7.78 -15.40 -48.61
CA ILE A 16 -6.96 -16.61 -48.37
C ILE A 16 -5.46 -16.41 -48.72
N TYR A 17 -4.64 -16.58 -47.67
CA TYR A 17 -3.30 -17.19 -47.60
C TYR A 17 -2.19 -16.35 -46.94
N SER A 18 -1.63 -16.98 -45.90
CA SER A 18 -0.22 -17.02 -45.52
C SER A 18 0.29 -16.02 -44.48
N THR A 19 0.49 -16.57 -43.28
CA THR A 19 1.61 -16.31 -42.36
C THR A 19 2.91 -15.98 -43.08
N PRO A 20 3.73 -15.09 -42.49
CA PRO A 20 4.96 -15.61 -41.91
C PRO A 20 5.22 -15.12 -40.49
N THR A 21 5.72 -16.09 -39.74
CA THR A 21 6.17 -16.12 -38.36
C THR A 21 7.34 -15.18 -38.11
N ALA A 22 7.32 -14.57 -36.92
CA ALA A 22 8.43 -13.88 -36.29
C ALA A 22 9.58 -14.83 -35.94
N VAL A 23 10.83 -14.38 -36.19
CA VAL A 23 12.05 -14.71 -35.43
C VAL A 23 12.98 -13.49 -35.58
N ALA A 24 12.95 -12.56 -34.62
CA ALA A 24 13.91 -12.45 -33.52
C ALA A 24 15.36 -12.19 -34.00
N ALA A 25 15.68 -10.91 -34.19
CA ALA A 25 17.04 -10.39 -34.25
C ALA A 25 17.05 -9.00 -33.62
N ALA A 26 17.66 -8.87 -32.44
CA ALA A 26 18.55 -7.78 -32.08
C ALA A 26 18.89 -7.86 -30.60
N ALA A 27 20.17 -8.03 -30.36
CA ALA A 27 20.82 -7.95 -29.07
C ALA A 27 20.84 -6.50 -28.54
N SER A 28 20.87 -6.38 -27.22
CA SER A 28 21.64 -5.38 -26.45
C SER A 28 21.41 -3.89 -26.75
N SER A 29 20.60 -3.21 -25.94
CA SER A 29 20.90 -1.88 -25.37
C SER A 29 19.73 -1.30 -24.58
N SER A 30 19.81 -1.33 -23.25
CA SER A 30 19.22 -0.26 -22.41
C SER A 30 19.85 -0.24 -21.01
N SER A 31 21.19 -0.25 -20.94
CA SER A 31 21.87 0.46 -19.86
C SER A 31 21.79 1.96 -20.19
N LEU A 32 20.76 2.65 -19.70
CA LEU A 32 20.75 4.10 -19.35
C LEU A 32 19.34 4.69 -19.08
N ASP A 33 18.24 3.94 -19.19
CA ASP A 33 16.90 4.44 -18.78
C ASP A 33 16.54 4.12 -17.32
N GLY A 34 17.48 3.59 -16.54
CA GLY A 34 17.36 3.48 -15.08
C GLY A 34 17.47 4.82 -14.35
N ALA A 35 17.40 5.94 -15.07
CA ALA A 35 17.34 7.28 -14.52
C ALA A 35 16.09 7.44 -13.64
N LEU A 36 16.25 7.10 -12.36
CA LEU A 36 15.40 7.52 -11.25
C LEU A 36 13.90 7.38 -11.53
N GLN A 37 13.47 6.21 -12.03
CA GLN A 37 12.03 5.91 -12.01
C GLN A 37 11.64 5.85 -10.53
N GLU A 38 10.94 6.89 -10.07
CA GLU A 38 10.44 6.95 -8.71
C GLU A 38 9.63 5.68 -8.48
N VAL A 39 10.08 4.85 -7.53
CA VAL A 39 9.42 3.58 -7.26
C VAL A 39 8.01 3.90 -6.81
N GLU A 40 6.99 3.39 -7.52
CA GLU A 40 5.59 3.64 -7.23
C GLU A 40 5.29 3.32 -5.76
N ARG A 41 4.66 4.26 -5.04
CA ARG A 41 4.30 4.17 -3.62
C ARG A 41 2.79 4.38 -3.42
N SER A 42 2.28 3.79 -2.35
CA SER A 42 0.93 4.08 -1.88
C SER A 42 0.82 5.55 -1.46
N PHE A 43 -0.38 6.12 -1.55
CA PHE A 43 -0.64 7.48 -1.08
C PHE A 43 -0.22 7.65 0.38
N LEU A 44 -0.52 6.67 1.23
CA LEU A 44 -0.13 6.66 2.64
C LEU A 44 1.38 6.82 2.84
N ARG A 45 2.20 6.27 1.94
CA ARG A 45 3.66 6.35 2.02
C ARG A 45 4.23 7.70 1.62
N HIS A 46 3.52 8.47 0.80
CA HIS A 46 3.87 9.87 0.57
C HIS A 46 3.58 10.75 1.80
N VAL A 47 2.54 10.42 2.56
CA VAL A 47 2.12 11.19 3.75
C VAL A 47 2.89 10.76 5.02
N ILE A 48 3.36 9.51 5.09
CA ILE A 48 4.20 8.96 6.16
C ILE A 48 5.53 8.46 5.56
N PRO A 49 6.44 9.39 5.22
CA PRO A 49 7.65 9.06 4.45
C PRO A 49 8.78 8.44 5.29
N MET A 50 8.70 8.55 6.62
CA MET A 50 9.79 8.16 7.51
C MET A 50 9.27 7.76 8.88
N ARG A 51 10.15 7.12 9.65
CA ARG A 51 9.93 6.87 11.08
C ARG A 51 11.02 7.52 11.89
N VAL A 52 10.63 8.10 13.02
CA VAL A 52 11.54 8.82 13.90
C VAL A 52 11.58 8.15 15.26
N GLN A 53 12.79 7.95 15.80
CA GLN A 53 12.99 7.36 17.11
C GLN A 53 14.00 8.20 17.91
N GLY A 54 13.58 8.75 19.03
CA GLY A 54 14.42 9.56 19.90
C GLY A 54 13.76 9.83 21.24
N ALA A 55 14.51 10.46 22.15
CA ALA A 55 13.96 10.97 23.40
C ALA A 55 13.42 12.38 23.19
N GLY A 56 12.19 12.65 23.60
CA GLY A 56 11.57 13.97 23.45
C GLY A 56 10.11 13.89 23.03
N SER A 57 9.51 15.05 22.75
CA SER A 57 8.15 15.11 22.20
C SER A 57 8.17 14.63 20.75
N ALA A 58 7.15 13.87 20.35
CA ALA A 58 7.04 13.41 18.96
C ALA A 58 6.92 14.60 18.00
N ALA A 59 6.24 15.68 18.41
CA ALA A 59 6.15 16.91 17.61
C ALA A 59 7.54 17.49 17.31
N ALA A 60 8.41 17.62 18.32
CA ALA A 60 9.77 18.14 18.13
C ALA A 60 10.62 17.22 17.26
N LEU A 61 10.56 15.90 17.50
CA LEU A 61 11.31 14.91 16.73
C LEU A 61 10.93 14.93 15.24
N TYR A 62 9.64 14.86 14.93
CA TYR A 62 9.15 14.89 13.55
C TYR A 62 9.41 16.24 12.88
N ARG A 63 9.19 17.35 13.59
CA ARG A 63 9.55 18.69 13.10
C ARG A 63 10.99 18.74 12.63
N HIS A 64 11.93 18.38 13.50
CA HIS A 64 13.35 18.47 13.16
C HIS A 64 13.76 17.47 12.09
N ALA A 65 13.14 16.29 12.01
CA ALA A 65 13.35 15.36 10.90
C ALA A 65 12.91 15.96 9.56
N PHE A 66 11.72 16.57 9.49
CA PHE A 66 11.22 17.20 8.27
C PHE A 66 12.03 18.44 7.87
N LEU A 67 12.42 19.28 8.83
CA LEU A 67 13.28 20.43 8.54
C LEU A 67 14.69 20.02 8.08
N HIS A 68 15.17 18.84 8.48
CA HIS A 68 16.45 18.32 7.99
C HIS A 68 16.35 17.84 6.53
N GLN A 69 15.19 17.32 6.12
CA GLN A 69 14.90 16.87 4.76
C GLN A 69 13.68 17.59 4.18
N GLU A 70 13.83 18.89 3.85
CA GLU A 70 12.73 19.74 3.39
C GLU A 70 12.00 19.22 2.15
N SER A 71 12.66 18.41 1.31
CA SER A 71 12.03 17.75 0.16
C SER A 71 10.83 16.87 0.56
N LEU A 72 10.85 16.30 1.77
CA LEU A 72 9.73 15.52 2.29
C LEU A 72 8.53 16.39 2.68
N ILE A 73 8.75 17.65 3.06
CA ILE A 73 7.66 18.60 3.35
C ILE A 73 6.85 18.83 2.07
N GLN A 74 7.53 19.12 0.95
CA GLN A 74 6.90 19.31 -0.35
C GLN A 74 6.17 18.05 -0.82
N ARG A 75 6.75 16.87 -0.57
CA ARG A 75 6.11 15.57 -0.87
C ARG A 75 4.81 15.38 -0.10
N VAL A 76 4.80 15.62 1.21
CA VAL A 76 3.61 15.46 2.06
C VAL A 76 2.53 16.46 1.64
N LEU A 77 2.87 17.75 1.56
CA LEU A 77 1.89 18.79 1.22
C LEU A 77 1.37 18.66 -0.21
N GLY A 78 2.25 18.33 -1.17
CA GLY A 78 1.86 18.09 -2.56
C GLY A 78 0.92 16.89 -2.71
N ALA A 79 1.16 15.81 -1.95
CA ALA A 79 0.25 14.66 -1.94
C ALA A 79 -1.14 15.02 -1.38
N LEU A 80 -1.20 15.82 -0.31
CA LEU A 80 -2.46 16.28 0.29
C LEU A 80 -3.21 17.29 -0.59
N GLU A 81 -2.50 18.08 -1.38
CA GLU A 81 -3.09 19.01 -2.34
C GLU A 81 -3.71 18.28 -3.53
N ALA A 82 -2.97 17.32 -4.10
CA ALA A 82 -3.34 16.64 -5.35
C ALA A 82 -4.35 15.49 -5.16
N VAL A 83 -4.53 14.96 -3.94
CA VAL A 83 -5.43 13.83 -3.71
C VAL A 83 -6.90 14.24 -3.95
N PRO A 84 -7.67 13.48 -4.77
CA PRO A 84 -9.01 13.86 -5.21
C PRO A 84 -10.10 13.57 -4.15
N LEU A 85 -9.91 14.03 -2.91
CA LEU A 85 -10.84 13.81 -1.80
C LEU A 85 -11.42 15.14 -1.29
N PRO A 86 -12.52 15.11 -0.50
CA PRO A 86 -13.06 16.32 0.13
C PRO A 86 -11.98 17.14 0.85
N ALA A 87 -12.08 18.47 0.75
CA ALA A 87 -11.02 19.37 1.20
C ALA A 87 -10.81 19.36 2.71
N LEU A 88 -11.89 19.30 3.50
CA LEU A 88 -11.83 19.49 4.95
C LEU A 88 -10.85 18.56 5.69
N PRO A 89 -10.91 17.21 5.57
CA PRO A 89 -9.94 16.34 6.25
C PRO A 89 -8.50 16.58 5.79
N ARG A 90 -8.30 16.95 4.52
CA ARG A 90 -6.96 17.24 3.97
C ARG A 90 -6.40 18.54 4.53
N MET A 91 -7.23 19.58 4.60
CA MET A 91 -6.85 20.87 5.15
C MET A 91 -6.52 20.77 6.64
N LEU A 92 -7.31 20.04 7.42
CA LEU A 92 -7.04 19.81 8.85
C LEU A 92 -5.73 19.04 9.06
N LEU A 93 -5.49 18.01 8.25
CA LEU A 93 -4.23 17.26 8.28
C LEU A 93 -3.03 18.14 7.91
N ALA A 94 -3.16 18.95 6.85
CA ALA A 94 -2.12 19.88 6.41
C ALA A 94 -1.87 20.98 7.44
N GLU A 95 -2.90 21.49 8.12
CA GLU A 95 -2.78 22.50 9.18
C GLU A 95 -2.07 21.92 10.41
N GLY A 96 -2.47 20.73 10.87
CA GLY A 96 -1.77 20.05 11.97
C GLY A 96 -0.30 19.79 11.64
N PHE A 97 -0.02 19.43 10.38
CA PHE A 97 1.33 19.26 9.88
C PHE A 97 2.12 20.58 9.88
N GLN A 98 1.54 21.67 9.39
CA GLN A 98 2.19 22.98 9.35
C GLN A 98 2.51 23.50 10.76
N ARG A 99 1.55 23.41 11.69
CA ARG A 99 1.77 23.84 13.09
C ARG A 99 2.84 23.00 13.80
N MET A 100 2.94 21.71 13.47
CA MET A 100 4.06 20.87 13.90
C MET A 100 5.39 21.39 13.36
N LEU A 101 5.48 21.76 12.07
CA LEU A 101 6.70 22.34 11.48
C LEU A 101 7.07 23.69 12.10
N ASP A 102 6.06 24.52 12.41
CA ASP A 102 6.24 25.82 13.06
C ASP A 102 6.72 25.67 14.51
N GLY A 103 6.62 24.47 15.09
CA GLY A 103 7.02 24.19 16.46
C GLY A 103 6.00 24.68 17.49
N GLU A 104 4.72 24.75 17.11
CA GLU A 104 3.66 25.10 18.05
C GLU A 104 3.62 24.11 19.21
N THR A 105 3.37 24.63 20.40
CA THR A 105 3.22 23.84 21.62
C THR A 105 2.00 24.32 22.38
N PRO A 106 1.36 23.44 23.19
CA PRO A 106 1.72 22.04 23.47
C PRO A 106 1.38 21.04 22.36
N GLN A 107 2.11 19.91 22.32
CA GLN A 107 1.85 18.79 21.38
C GLN A 107 0.38 18.30 21.37
N ARG A 108 -0.32 18.45 22.50
CA ARG A 108 -1.75 18.09 22.61
C ARG A 108 -2.63 18.90 21.65
N ASP A 109 -2.27 20.16 21.36
CA ASP A 109 -3.06 21.06 20.51
C ASP A 109 -2.84 20.69 19.03
N ILE A 110 -1.60 20.36 18.66
CA ILE A 110 -1.28 19.75 17.35
C ILE A 110 -2.04 18.43 17.17
N ARG A 111 -2.03 17.56 18.19
CA ARG A 111 -2.75 16.29 18.15
C ARG A 111 -4.24 16.47 17.89
N ALA A 112 -4.88 17.46 18.50
CA ALA A 112 -6.31 17.71 18.36
C ALA A 112 -6.72 17.93 16.89
N LEU A 113 -5.86 18.59 16.10
CA LEU A 113 -6.10 18.78 14.66
C LEU A 113 -6.07 17.48 13.87
N PHE A 114 -5.13 16.58 14.19
CA PHE A 114 -5.08 15.25 13.56
C PHE A 114 -6.27 14.37 13.96
N GLU A 115 -6.73 14.48 15.21
CA GLU A 115 -7.94 13.78 15.67
C GLU A 115 -9.20 14.32 14.99
N GLU A 116 -9.31 15.63 14.79
CA GLU A 116 -10.39 16.25 14.04
C GLU A 116 -10.36 15.81 12.57
N ALA A 117 -9.18 15.81 11.95
CA ALA A 117 -8.98 15.32 10.59
C ALA A 117 -9.38 13.84 10.45
N GLU A 118 -9.02 13.00 11.42
CA GLU A 118 -9.41 11.57 11.42
C GLU A 118 -10.93 11.40 11.53
N ASN A 119 -11.57 12.16 12.42
CA ASN A 119 -13.02 12.13 12.60
C ASN A 119 -13.74 12.58 11.33
N GLU A 120 -13.21 13.58 10.63
CA GLU A 120 -13.80 14.04 9.38
C GLU A 120 -13.55 13.08 8.22
N ALA A 121 -12.38 12.46 8.13
CA ALA A 121 -12.11 11.39 7.16
C ALA A 121 -13.04 10.18 7.40
N ARG A 122 -13.32 9.85 8.67
CA ARG A 122 -14.32 8.83 9.03
C ARG A 122 -15.73 9.25 8.62
N ARG A 123 -16.11 10.51 8.86
CA ARG A 123 -17.41 11.04 8.44
C ARG A 123 -17.58 10.98 6.93
N VAL A 124 -16.53 11.26 6.15
CA VAL A 124 -16.54 11.14 4.69
C VAL A 124 -16.87 9.72 4.24
N LEU A 125 -16.24 8.71 4.83
CA LEU A 125 -16.52 7.30 4.52
C LEU A 125 -17.99 6.93 4.82
N ILE A 126 -18.49 7.32 5.99
CA ILE A 126 -19.88 7.06 6.41
C ILE A 126 -20.87 7.77 5.48
N GLN A 127 -20.65 9.06 5.19
CA GLN A 127 -21.53 9.83 4.31
C GLN A 127 -21.53 9.29 2.88
N ALA A 128 -20.38 8.83 2.37
CA ALA A 128 -20.31 8.19 1.06
C ALA A 128 -21.15 6.90 1.00
N GLU A 129 -21.13 6.08 2.05
CA GLU A 129 -21.94 4.86 2.14
C GLU A 129 -23.45 5.18 2.03
N PHE A 130 -23.92 6.16 2.81
CA PHE A 130 -25.31 6.60 2.83
C PHE A 130 -25.66 7.64 1.75
N HIS A 131 -24.71 8.02 0.90
CA HIS A 131 -24.96 9.05 -0.11
C HIS A 131 -26.03 8.59 -1.10
N SER A 132 -27.11 9.37 -1.20
CA SER A 132 -28.16 9.17 -2.19
C SER A 132 -28.00 10.22 -3.30
N PRO A 133 -28.00 9.82 -4.58
CA PRO A 133 -27.93 10.76 -5.70
C PRO A 133 -29.11 11.74 -5.74
N VAL A 134 -30.23 11.41 -5.08
CA VAL A 134 -31.43 12.25 -5.00
C VAL A 134 -31.19 13.54 -4.19
N ASN A 135 -30.25 13.52 -3.22
CA ASN A 135 -29.95 14.67 -2.36
C ASN A 135 -28.65 15.41 -2.77
N SER A 136 -28.31 15.38 -4.06
CA SER A 136 -27.02 15.83 -4.62
C SER A 136 -26.77 17.35 -4.65
N GLN A 137 -27.50 18.16 -3.86
CA GLN A 137 -27.33 19.62 -3.84
C GLN A 137 -26.10 20.12 -3.05
N HIS A 138 -25.24 19.23 -2.54
CA HIS A 138 -24.02 19.60 -1.84
C HIS A 138 -22.86 19.84 -2.83
N CYS A 139 -22.06 20.89 -2.60
CA CYS A 139 -20.88 21.22 -3.42
C CYS A 139 -19.91 20.03 -3.59
N ASP A 140 -19.79 19.19 -2.56
CA ASP A 140 -18.90 18.03 -2.54
C ASP A 140 -19.60 16.70 -2.89
N GLY A 141 -20.85 16.73 -3.35
CA GLY A 141 -21.66 15.53 -3.66
C GLY A 141 -20.96 14.55 -4.60
N HIS A 142 -20.19 15.08 -5.57
CA HIS A 142 -19.46 14.29 -6.54
C HIS A 142 -18.33 13.45 -5.92
N PHE A 143 -17.65 13.94 -4.87
CA PHE A 143 -16.64 13.15 -4.15
C PHE A 143 -17.27 11.98 -3.40
N TYR A 144 -18.39 12.20 -2.71
CA TYR A 144 -19.10 11.13 -2.00
C TYR A 144 -19.61 10.05 -2.96
N ALA A 145 -20.17 10.46 -4.11
CA ALA A 145 -20.57 9.53 -5.16
C ALA A 145 -19.39 8.72 -5.73
N ALA A 146 -18.23 9.36 -5.92
CA ALA A 146 -17.02 8.69 -6.38
C ALA A 146 -16.51 7.67 -5.35
N ILE A 147 -16.41 8.03 -4.07
CA ILE A 147 -16.00 7.11 -2.98
C ILE A 147 -16.96 5.91 -2.87
N LYS A 148 -18.26 6.12 -3.11
CA LYS A 148 -19.26 5.04 -3.07
C LYS A 148 -19.07 4.01 -4.18
N THR A 149 -18.59 4.42 -5.35
CA THR A 149 -18.66 3.63 -6.60
C THR A 149 -17.30 3.25 -7.19
N ASN A 150 -16.24 3.97 -6.84
CA ASN A 150 -14.88 3.73 -7.35
C ASN A 150 -14.01 3.14 -6.23
N PRO A 151 -13.46 1.91 -6.42
CA PRO A 151 -12.66 1.25 -5.39
C PRO A 151 -11.39 2.02 -5.03
N LEU A 152 -10.76 2.71 -6.00
CA LEU A 152 -9.57 3.51 -5.76
C LEU A 152 -9.86 4.71 -4.87
N MET A 153 -10.96 5.42 -5.15
CA MET A 153 -11.38 6.57 -4.34
C MET A 153 -11.71 6.16 -2.91
N ARG A 154 -12.31 4.97 -2.75
CA ARG A 154 -12.62 4.41 -1.44
C ARG A 154 -11.36 3.98 -0.68
N LEU A 155 -10.39 3.35 -1.37
CA LEU A 155 -9.09 3.01 -0.79
C LEU A 155 -8.34 4.27 -0.34
N LEU A 156 -8.25 5.29 -1.20
CA LEU A 156 -7.62 6.57 -0.87
C LEU A 156 -8.28 7.25 0.34
N ALA A 157 -9.61 7.18 0.48
CA ALA A 157 -10.30 7.70 1.65
C ALA A 157 -9.93 6.95 2.94
N TYR A 158 -9.75 5.63 2.87
CA TYR A 158 -9.22 4.84 3.98
C TYR A 158 -7.76 5.20 4.29
N GLU A 159 -6.91 5.36 3.29
CA GLU A 159 -5.51 5.76 3.49
C GLU A 159 -5.40 7.17 4.10
N LEU A 160 -6.22 8.14 3.67
CA LEU A 160 -6.26 9.47 4.29
C LEU A 160 -6.67 9.40 5.76
N ARG A 161 -7.71 8.62 6.09
CA ARG A 161 -8.09 8.37 7.49
C ARG A 161 -6.95 7.74 8.28
N ALA A 162 -6.24 6.78 7.66
CA ALA A 162 -5.11 6.10 8.27
C ALA A 162 -3.96 7.07 8.57
N ALA A 163 -3.64 7.98 7.65
CA ALA A 163 -2.65 9.03 7.84
C ALA A 163 -3.01 9.97 9.01
N CYS A 164 -4.27 10.44 9.05
CA CYS A 164 -4.75 11.30 10.13
C CYS A 164 -4.62 10.60 11.49
N GLY A 165 -5.12 9.37 11.58
CA GLY A 165 -5.05 8.57 12.80
C GLY A 165 -3.61 8.24 13.21
N TYR A 166 -2.71 8.01 12.25
CA TYR A 166 -1.29 7.76 12.52
C TYR A 166 -0.64 8.95 13.22
N TYR A 167 -0.75 10.16 12.64
CA TYR A 167 -0.20 11.36 13.27
C TYR A 167 -0.86 11.67 14.61
N ALA A 168 -2.17 11.47 14.76
CA ALA A 168 -2.84 11.61 16.05
C ALA A 168 -2.26 10.66 17.12
N GLN A 169 -2.00 9.40 16.77
CA GLN A 169 -1.39 8.42 17.68
C GLN A 169 0.06 8.72 18.00
N ILE A 170 0.84 9.17 17.01
CA ILE A 170 2.23 9.58 17.22
C ILE A 170 2.33 10.75 18.20
N MET A 171 1.39 11.68 18.11
CA MET A 171 1.31 12.83 19.02
C MET A 171 0.65 12.50 20.37
N SER A 172 0.33 11.23 20.64
CA SER A 172 -0.26 10.82 21.93
C SER A 172 0.75 10.89 23.07
N ILE A 173 0.25 11.12 24.30
CA ILE A 173 1.07 11.14 25.52
C ILE A 173 1.26 9.68 25.97
N ARG A 174 2.18 8.97 25.33
CA ARG A 174 2.53 7.57 25.60
C ARG A 174 4.05 7.39 25.58
N SER A 175 4.55 6.35 26.25
CA SER A 175 5.97 6.00 26.22
C SER A 175 6.44 5.51 24.84
N GLN A 176 5.55 4.84 24.10
CA GLN A 176 5.80 4.28 22.77
C GLN A 176 4.63 4.60 21.83
N PRO A 177 4.47 5.87 21.41
CA PRO A 177 3.33 6.27 20.59
C PRO A 177 3.34 5.62 19.19
N GLU A 178 4.53 5.33 18.65
CA GLU A 178 4.75 4.57 17.41
C GLU A 178 4.07 3.20 17.40
N ASP A 179 4.05 2.47 18.53
CA ASP A 179 3.42 1.16 18.59
C ASP A 179 1.88 1.28 18.50
N GLY A 180 1.33 2.34 19.10
CA GLY A 180 -0.08 2.69 18.97
C GLY A 180 -0.46 3.09 17.55
N ALA A 181 0.39 3.89 16.89
CA ALA A 181 0.21 4.31 15.51
C ALA A 181 0.26 3.13 14.53
N ALA A 182 1.27 2.26 14.67
CA ALA A 182 1.38 1.03 13.89
C ALA A 182 0.21 0.06 14.14
N MET A 183 -0.27 -0.06 15.38
CA MET A 183 -1.45 -0.88 15.69
C MET A 183 -2.71 -0.34 15.02
N LEU A 184 -2.89 0.98 15.02
CA LEU A 184 -4.03 1.63 14.35
C LEU A 184 -4.02 1.35 12.85
N LEU A 185 -2.89 1.58 12.16
CA LEU A 185 -2.76 1.31 10.73
C LEU A 185 -3.07 -0.14 10.38
N ARG A 186 -2.48 -1.10 11.13
CA ARG A 186 -2.75 -2.54 10.94
C ARG A 186 -4.23 -2.85 11.13
N THR A 187 -4.86 -2.28 12.14
CA THR A 187 -6.28 -2.50 12.44
C THR A 187 -7.14 -1.95 11.32
N LEU A 188 -6.88 -0.74 10.84
CA LEU A 188 -7.63 -0.13 9.74
C LEU A 188 -7.50 -0.97 8.46
N ILE A 189 -6.29 -1.39 8.09
CA ILE A 189 -6.09 -2.25 6.90
C ILE A 189 -6.81 -3.60 7.09
N ALA A 190 -6.64 -4.26 8.23
CA ALA A 190 -7.14 -5.61 8.45
C ALA A 190 -8.64 -5.70 8.76
N ALA A 191 -9.23 -4.68 9.36
CA ALA A 191 -10.59 -4.70 9.89
C ALA A 191 -11.53 -3.63 9.30
N ASP A 192 -11.01 -2.65 8.55
CA ASP A 192 -11.85 -1.74 7.77
C ASP A 192 -11.71 -2.05 6.27
N ILE A 193 -10.50 -1.99 5.71
CA ILE A 193 -10.30 -2.17 4.25
C ILE A 193 -10.58 -3.60 3.81
N ARG A 194 -10.05 -4.60 4.53
CA ARG A 194 -10.21 -6.02 4.17
C ARG A 194 -11.63 -6.56 4.37
N THR A 195 -12.45 -5.89 5.16
CA THR A 195 -13.84 -6.31 5.45
C THR A 195 -14.87 -5.41 4.79
N ASP A 196 -14.45 -4.35 4.09
CA ASP A 196 -15.34 -3.48 3.32
C ASP A 196 -16.02 -4.30 2.21
N PRO A 197 -17.37 -4.46 2.24
CA PRO A 197 -18.05 -5.36 1.30
C PRO A 197 -17.81 -5.01 -0.17
N PHE A 198 -17.72 -3.72 -0.49
CA PHE A 198 -17.51 -3.27 -1.86
C PHE A 198 -16.09 -3.61 -2.34
N LEU A 199 -15.08 -3.40 -1.50
CA LEU A 199 -13.70 -3.74 -1.84
C LEU A 199 -13.46 -5.25 -1.90
N VAL A 200 -14.12 -6.00 -1.02
CA VAL A 200 -14.14 -7.48 -1.04
C VAL A 200 -14.71 -7.98 -2.37
N ASP A 201 -15.86 -7.45 -2.81
CA ASP A 201 -16.48 -7.84 -4.09
C ASP A 201 -15.59 -7.54 -5.30
N VAL A 202 -14.87 -6.41 -5.29
CA VAL A 202 -13.91 -6.04 -6.33
C VAL A 202 -12.75 -7.04 -6.39
N MET A 203 -12.23 -7.44 -5.23
CA MET A 203 -11.15 -8.41 -5.14
C MET A 203 -11.59 -9.82 -5.55
N LEU A 204 -12.82 -10.22 -5.21
CA LEU A 204 -13.39 -11.50 -5.65
C LEU A 204 -13.57 -11.53 -7.18
N LYS A 205 -13.95 -10.41 -7.81
CA LYS A 205 -13.98 -10.30 -9.28
C LYS A 205 -12.60 -10.50 -9.89
N PHE A 206 -11.56 -9.93 -9.30
CA PHE A 206 -10.18 -10.16 -9.74
C PHE A 206 -9.78 -11.64 -9.59
N ALA A 207 -10.06 -12.26 -8.45
CA ALA A 207 -9.74 -13.66 -8.22
C ALA A 207 -10.49 -14.59 -9.21
N ALA A 208 -11.73 -14.26 -9.56
CA ALA A 208 -12.56 -15.04 -10.48
C ALA A 208 -12.12 -14.97 -11.96
N LEU A 209 -11.19 -14.08 -12.32
CA LEU A 209 -10.74 -13.93 -13.70
C LEU A 209 -10.20 -15.25 -14.27
N ARG A 210 -10.59 -15.56 -15.50
CA ARG A 210 -10.07 -16.72 -16.23
C ARG A 210 -8.61 -16.49 -16.62
N ARG A 211 -7.73 -17.40 -16.17
CA ARG A 211 -6.29 -17.37 -16.43
C ARG A 211 -5.83 -18.67 -17.06
N ASN A 212 -4.75 -18.60 -17.82
CA ASN A 212 -3.98 -19.76 -18.22
C ASN A 212 -3.34 -20.37 -16.96
N VAL A 213 -3.55 -21.66 -16.74
CA VAL A 213 -3.08 -22.39 -15.55
C VAL A 213 -1.56 -22.44 -15.48
N ASP A 214 -0.89 -22.55 -16.63
CA ASP A 214 0.57 -22.72 -16.71
C ASP A 214 1.29 -21.37 -16.62
N THR A 215 0.75 -20.31 -17.25
CA THR A 215 1.45 -19.01 -17.37
C THR A 215 0.91 -17.92 -16.43
N GLY A 216 -0.31 -18.05 -15.92
CA GLY A 216 -1.02 -16.99 -15.19
C GLY A 216 -1.57 -15.87 -16.07
N GLU A 217 -1.32 -15.91 -17.38
CA GLU A 217 -1.83 -14.89 -18.31
C GLU A 217 -3.35 -14.87 -18.32
N ARG A 218 -3.92 -13.67 -18.35
CA ARG A 218 -5.36 -13.47 -18.33
C ARG A 218 -5.94 -13.84 -19.69
N LEU A 219 -6.96 -14.70 -19.69
CA LEU A 219 -7.71 -15.11 -20.89
C LEU A 219 -8.86 -14.15 -21.21
N GLU A 220 -9.19 -13.27 -20.27
CA GLU A 220 -10.21 -12.23 -20.42
C GLU A 220 -9.69 -10.89 -19.92
N ALA A 221 -10.27 -9.80 -20.43
CA ALA A 221 -9.84 -8.46 -20.06
C ALA A 221 -10.24 -8.16 -18.60
N CYS A 222 -9.27 -7.71 -17.79
CA CYS A 222 -9.55 -7.13 -16.49
C CYS A 222 -10.04 -5.69 -16.68
N SER A 223 -11.09 -5.29 -15.97
CA SER A 223 -11.48 -3.88 -15.97
C SER A 223 -10.42 -3.05 -15.26
N SER A 224 -10.00 -1.93 -15.87
CA SER A 224 -8.96 -1.04 -15.32
C SER A 224 -9.15 -0.68 -13.83
N PRO A 225 -10.36 -0.33 -13.33
CA PRO A 225 -10.53 -0.02 -11.90
C PRO A 225 -10.24 -1.18 -10.95
N VAL A 226 -10.43 -2.42 -11.38
CA VAL A 226 -10.13 -3.63 -10.58
C VAL A 226 -8.63 -3.86 -10.56
N GLU A 227 -7.98 -3.75 -11.71
CA GLU A 227 -6.53 -3.94 -11.84
C GLU A 227 -5.74 -2.89 -11.03
N GLU A 228 -6.09 -1.61 -11.19
CA GLU A 228 -5.46 -0.54 -10.41
C GLU A 228 -5.73 -0.70 -8.92
N PHE A 229 -6.93 -1.12 -8.51
CA PHE A 229 -7.21 -1.38 -7.10
C PHE A 229 -6.34 -2.50 -6.52
N VAL A 230 -6.16 -3.60 -7.26
CA VAL A 230 -5.28 -4.71 -6.85
C VAL A 230 -3.84 -4.24 -6.73
N LYS A 231 -3.35 -3.46 -7.71
CA LYS A 231 -2.03 -2.84 -7.67
C LYS A 231 -1.87 -1.95 -6.44
N GLU A 232 -2.77 -1.00 -6.20
CA GLU A 232 -2.68 -0.08 -5.06
C GLU A 232 -2.78 -0.80 -3.71
N CYS A 233 -3.59 -1.85 -3.61
CA CYS A 233 -3.58 -2.73 -2.44
C CYS A 233 -2.21 -3.37 -2.20
N LEU A 234 -1.53 -3.84 -3.25
CA LEU A 234 -0.18 -4.42 -3.12
C LEU A 234 0.84 -3.37 -2.68
N LEU A 235 0.76 -2.15 -3.20
CA LEU A 235 1.61 -1.03 -2.79
C LEU A 235 1.36 -0.62 -1.33
N LEU A 236 0.09 -0.51 -0.92
CA LEU A 236 -0.30 -0.20 0.45
C LEU A 236 0.19 -1.28 1.41
N GLU A 237 -0.05 -2.55 1.11
CA GLU A 237 0.40 -3.65 1.95
C GLU A 237 1.92 -3.69 2.04
N ARG A 238 2.63 -3.47 0.93
CA ARG A 238 4.09 -3.32 0.94
C ARG A 238 4.50 -2.21 1.90
N ASP A 239 4.04 -0.98 1.69
CA ASP A 239 4.55 0.18 2.43
C ASP A 239 4.11 0.19 3.91
N ALA A 240 2.97 -0.44 4.22
CA ALA A 240 2.44 -0.53 5.57
C ALA A 240 3.08 -1.66 6.38
N PHE A 241 3.34 -2.83 5.79
CA PHE A 241 3.76 -4.02 6.53
C PHE A 241 5.27 -4.23 6.51
N GLY A 242 5.75 -5.11 7.41
CA GLY A 242 7.16 -5.39 7.65
C GLY A 242 7.98 -5.75 6.42
N ARG A 243 9.29 -5.98 6.62
CA ARG A 243 10.25 -6.40 5.58
C ARG A 243 9.76 -7.52 4.68
N PHE A 244 9.02 -8.48 5.23
CA PHE A 244 8.26 -9.50 4.50
C PHE A 244 6.78 -9.17 4.60
N ARG A 245 6.14 -8.89 3.47
CA ARG A 245 4.75 -8.40 3.42
C ARG A 245 3.74 -9.40 3.96
N PHE A 246 3.90 -10.67 3.62
CA PHE A 246 3.06 -11.76 4.10
C PHE A 246 3.87 -12.76 4.93
N ASP A 247 3.14 -13.52 5.75
CA ASP A 247 3.70 -14.59 6.57
C ASP A 247 2.83 -15.84 6.44
N ALA A 248 3.38 -16.90 5.84
CA ALA A 248 2.70 -18.18 5.73
C ALA A 248 2.39 -18.83 7.09
N ARG A 249 3.10 -18.44 8.16
CA ARG A 249 2.88 -18.94 9.53
C ARG A 249 1.89 -18.10 10.34
N GLY A 250 1.55 -16.91 9.86
CA GLY A 250 0.62 -16.03 10.56
C GLY A 250 -0.79 -16.60 10.59
N ASP A 251 -1.57 -16.24 11.62
CA ASP A 251 -2.96 -16.69 11.76
C ASP A 251 -3.84 -16.25 10.56
N ASN A 252 -3.48 -15.12 9.94
CA ASN A 252 -4.17 -14.54 8.79
C ASN A 252 -3.29 -14.64 7.54
N ARG A 253 -3.26 -15.82 6.92
CA ARG A 253 -2.46 -16.12 5.70
C ARG A 253 -3.04 -15.47 4.43
N HIS A 254 -3.13 -14.14 4.42
CA HIS A 254 -3.52 -13.39 3.22
C HIS A 254 -2.28 -13.13 2.36
N LEU A 255 -2.40 -13.42 1.06
CA LEU A 255 -1.41 -13.03 0.06
C LEU A 255 -1.60 -11.58 -0.36
N LEU A 256 -2.87 -11.21 -0.47
CA LEU A 256 -3.42 -9.88 -0.68
C LEU A 256 -4.81 -9.85 -0.02
N HIS A 257 -5.44 -8.69 0.11
CA HIS A 257 -6.85 -8.53 0.48
C HIS A 257 -7.71 -9.71 0.00
N CYS A 258 -8.45 -10.36 0.90
CA CYS A 258 -9.35 -11.51 0.64
C CYS A 258 -8.76 -12.78 -0.01
N ILE A 259 -7.60 -12.74 -0.67
CA ILE A 259 -6.96 -13.91 -1.29
C ILE A 259 -6.13 -14.62 -0.22
N LYS A 260 -6.58 -15.81 0.19
CA LYS A 260 -5.92 -16.61 1.22
C LYS A 260 -4.98 -17.64 0.60
N LEU A 261 -3.85 -17.85 1.27
CA LEU A 261 -2.91 -18.92 0.94
C LEU A 261 -3.58 -20.30 0.97
N SER A 262 -4.50 -20.54 1.89
CA SER A 262 -5.24 -21.80 1.97
C SER A 262 -6.17 -22.06 0.79
N ASP A 263 -6.53 -21.03 0.02
CA ASP A 263 -7.46 -21.16 -1.09
C ASP A 263 -6.70 -21.33 -2.41
N ILE A 264 -5.60 -20.60 -2.58
CA ILE A 264 -4.79 -20.64 -3.79
C ILE A 264 -3.91 -21.90 -3.94
N THR A 265 -3.65 -22.64 -2.86
CA THR A 265 -2.81 -23.85 -2.88
C THR A 265 -3.60 -25.14 -3.15
N LYS A 266 -4.91 -25.04 -3.36
CA LYS A 266 -5.81 -26.20 -3.51
C LYS A 266 -5.83 -26.78 -4.91
N THR A 267 -5.84 -25.92 -5.93
CA THR A 267 -5.98 -26.35 -7.33
C THR A 267 -5.02 -25.58 -8.23
N PRO A 268 -4.61 -26.15 -9.39
CA PRO A 268 -3.83 -25.42 -10.38
C PRO A 268 -4.50 -24.12 -10.84
N ARG A 269 -5.84 -24.09 -10.88
CA ARG A 269 -6.61 -22.90 -11.25
C ARG A 269 -6.50 -21.80 -10.20
N ASP A 270 -6.61 -22.15 -8.92
CA ASP A 270 -6.49 -21.15 -7.85
C ASP A 270 -5.05 -20.68 -7.69
N PHE A 271 -4.08 -21.57 -7.94
CA PHE A 271 -2.66 -21.23 -7.95
C PHE A 271 -2.29 -20.25 -9.07
N ALA A 272 -2.94 -20.34 -10.24
CA ALA A 272 -2.72 -19.44 -11.36
C ALA A 272 -2.98 -17.96 -11.03
N VAL A 273 -3.73 -17.66 -9.95
CA VAL A 273 -3.88 -16.30 -9.44
C VAL A 273 -2.53 -15.70 -9.06
N LEU A 274 -1.65 -16.45 -8.39
CA LEU A 274 -0.30 -15.97 -8.03
C LEU A 274 0.58 -15.66 -9.24
N LEU A 275 0.29 -16.27 -10.38
CA LEU A 275 1.03 -16.09 -11.62
C LEU A 275 0.50 -14.90 -12.44
N ASP A 276 -0.57 -14.24 -11.99
CA ASP A 276 -1.14 -13.07 -12.65
C ASP A 276 -0.07 -11.97 -12.84
N PRO A 277 0.00 -11.30 -14.01
CA PRO A 277 1.00 -10.28 -14.28
C PRO A 277 1.12 -9.20 -13.20
N VAL A 278 0.00 -8.74 -12.63
CA VAL A 278 0.01 -7.72 -11.57
C VAL A 278 0.57 -8.26 -10.27
N LEU A 279 0.22 -9.49 -9.90
CA LEU A 279 0.78 -10.13 -8.70
C LEU A 279 2.25 -10.49 -8.88
N ARG A 280 2.69 -10.82 -10.09
CA ARG A 280 4.13 -11.03 -10.36
C ARG A 280 4.93 -9.74 -10.28
N GLN A 281 4.37 -8.63 -10.76
CA GLN A 281 5.05 -7.34 -10.78
C GLN A 281 5.08 -6.67 -9.41
N TYR A 282 3.98 -6.68 -8.66
CA TYR A 282 3.82 -5.94 -7.41
C TYR A 282 3.74 -6.83 -6.16
N GLY A 283 3.60 -8.15 -6.34
CA GLY A 283 3.42 -9.08 -5.25
C GLY A 283 4.70 -9.51 -4.52
N ASN A 284 5.87 -9.28 -5.10
CA ASN A 284 7.16 -9.69 -4.51
C ASN A 284 7.21 -11.17 -4.05
N PHE A 285 6.41 -12.02 -4.71
CA PHE A 285 6.33 -13.44 -4.45
C PHE A 285 7.45 -14.17 -5.22
N CYS A 286 8.21 -15.00 -4.52
CA CYS A 286 9.18 -15.91 -5.14
C CYS A 286 8.57 -17.31 -5.20
N ILE A 287 8.49 -17.87 -6.41
CA ILE A 287 7.93 -19.21 -6.64
C ILE A 287 8.99 -20.07 -7.29
N GLN A 288 9.38 -21.15 -6.63
CA GLN A 288 10.20 -22.21 -7.21
C GLN A 288 9.33 -23.45 -7.40
N SER A 289 9.34 -24.03 -8.59
CA SER A 289 8.52 -25.20 -8.91
C SER A 289 9.40 -26.36 -9.36
N THR A 290 9.30 -27.51 -8.69
CA THR A 290 10.11 -28.69 -8.99
C THR A 290 9.19 -29.89 -9.26
N SER A 291 9.52 -30.65 -10.29
CA SER A 291 8.80 -31.88 -10.61
C SER A 291 9.15 -32.97 -9.59
N VAL A 292 8.13 -33.54 -8.94
CA VAL A 292 8.27 -34.59 -7.92
C VAL A 292 7.43 -35.82 -8.28
N HIS A 293 7.66 -36.94 -7.60
CA HIS A 293 6.95 -38.21 -7.82
C HIS A 293 6.93 -38.67 -9.29
N GLN A 294 8.10 -38.75 -9.93
CA GLN A 294 8.26 -39.13 -11.35
C GLN A 294 7.54 -38.17 -12.33
N GLY A 295 7.31 -36.93 -11.92
CA GLY A 295 6.68 -35.89 -12.71
C GLY A 295 5.15 -35.91 -12.76
N ARG A 296 4.52 -36.69 -11.88
CA ARG A 296 3.06 -36.65 -11.68
C ARG A 296 2.59 -35.43 -10.88
N TRP A 297 3.49 -34.82 -10.11
CA TRP A 297 3.20 -33.70 -9.22
C TRP A 297 4.26 -32.61 -9.37
N MET A 298 3.85 -31.38 -9.10
CA MET A 298 4.72 -30.22 -8.97
C MET A 298 4.75 -29.78 -7.51
N GLU A 299 5.92 -29.80 -6.90
CA GLU A 299 6.17 -29.15 -5.61
C GLU A 299 6.41 -27.67 -5.88
N HIS A 300 5.56 -26.83 -5.29
CA HIS A 300 5.69 -25.37 -5.32
C HIS A 300 6.21 -24.89 -3.97
N ARG A 301 7.24 -24.05 -4.04
CA ARG A 301 7.90 -23.37 -2.94
C ARG A 301 7.61 -21.89 -3.06
N LEU A 302 6.70 -21.39 -2.25
CA LEU A 302 6.27 -20.00 -2.23
C LEU A 302 6.91 -19.26 -1.06
N SER A 303 7.62 -18.18 -1.35
CA SER A 303 8.28 -17.33 -0.36
C SER A 303 8.15 -15.84 -0.68
N CYS A 304 8.55 -14.96 0.25
CA CYS A 304 8.50 -13.51 0.07
C CYS A 304 9.91 -12.95 0.00
N ALA A 305 10.22 -12.20 -1.06
CA ALA A 305 11.45 -11.43 -1.05
C ALA A 305 11.35 -10.23 -0.09
N GLU A 306 12.50 -9.63 0.21
CA GLU A 306 12.57 -8.40 0.99
C GLU A 306 11.92 -7.24 0.24
N GLU A 307 11.06 -6.50 0.93
CA GLU A 307 10.42 -5.29 0.41
C GLU A 307 11.31 -4.05 0.62
N SER A 308 11.38 -3.21 -0.41
CA SER A 308 11.98 -1.87 -0.31
C SER A 308 10.90 -0.83 -0.01
N HIS A 309 11.06 -0.11 1.10
CA HIS A 309 10.11 0.91 1.55
C HIS A 309 10.57 2.33 1.20
N ARG A 310 11.68 2.49 0.47
CA ARG A 310 12.26 3.82 0.19
C ARG A 310 11.32 4.74 -0.58
N VAL A 311 10.94 5.87 0.00
CA VAL A 311 10.19 6.92 -0.72
C VAL A 311 11.03 7.64 -1.76
N ASP A 312 12.31 7.87 -1.47
CA ASP A 312 13.23 8.63 -2.31
C ASP A 312 14.59 7.90 -2.34
N PRO A 313 15.12 7.57 -3.52
CA PRO A 313 16.43 6.94 -3.65
C PRO A 313 17.59 7.83 -3.19
N HIS A 314 17.43 9.16 -3.12
CA HIS A 314 18.49 10.09 -2.69
C HIS A 314 18.64 10.16 -1.17
N LEU A 315 17.64 9.72 -0.41
CA LEU A 315 17.70 9.72 1.05
C LEU A 315 18.56 8.55 1.57
N PRO A 316 19.29 8.75 2.68
CA PRO A 316 19.99 7.65 3.34
C PRO A 316 18.99 6.58 3.81
N LEU A 317 19.46 5.37 4.13
CA LEU A 317 18.60 4.34 4.74
C LEU A 317 18.14 4.77 6.15
N LEU A 318 19.09 5.29 6.91
CA LEU A 318 18.98 5.75 8.28
C LEU A 318 19.97 6.89 8.47
N GLU A 319 19.57 7.89 9.25
CA GLU A 319 20.44 8.99 9.68
C GLU A 319 20.26 9.27 11.16
N THR A 320 21.28 9.88 11.77
CA THR A 320 21.23 10.43 13.12
C THR A 320 21.19 11.94 13.00
N VAL A 321 20.19 12.56 13.60
CA VAL A 321 20.01 14.02 13.62
C VAL A 321 20.33 14.52 15.02
N GLU A 322 21.20 15.53 15.09
CA GLU A 322 21.57 16.23 16.32
C GLU A 322 21.11 17.68 16.23
N VAL A 323 20.24 18.09 17.16
CA VAL A 323 19.71 19.45 17.24
C VAL A 323 20.30 20.15 18.48
N PRO A 324 21.07 21.24 18.31
CA PRO A 324 21.59 22.01 19.41
C PRO A 324 20.47 22.55 20.31
N SER A 325 20.66 22.52 21.63
CA SER A 325 19.63 22.94 22.60
C SER A 325 19.14 24.37 22.45
N ASN A 326 19.94 25.24 21.82
CA ASN A 326 19.54 26.64 21.55
C ASN A 326 18.34 26.76 20.60
N ASN A 327 18.00 25.71 19.85
CA ASN A 327 16.90 25.75 18.87
C ASN A 327 15.52 25.50 19.49
N GLU A 328 15.43 24.94 20.70
CA GLU A 328 14.18 24.92 21.46
C GLU A 328 14.05 26.22 22.25
N SER A 329 13.91 27.36 21.54
CA SER A 329 13.51 28.65 22.15
C SER A 329 12.10 28.55 22.75
N GLU A 330 12.02 27.91 23.90
CA GLU A 330 11.11 28.22 24.99
C GLU A 330 11.38 29.71 25.35
N LEU A 331 10.47 30.70 25.26
CA LEU A 331 9.06 30.69 25.65
C LEU A 331 8.79 29.72 26.79
N SER A 332 9.66 29.82 27.80
CA SER A 332 9.40 29.36 29.16
C SER A 332 8.13 30.08 29.63
N VAL A 333 7.00 29.39 29.60
CA VAL A 333 5.78 29.82 30.27
C VAL A 333 6.12 29.83 31.75
N GLY A 334 6.12 31.03 32.33
CA GLY A 334 6.76 31.31 33.60
C GLY A 334 6.31 30.42 34.75
N ASP A 335 7.27 29.71 35.34
CA ASP A 335 7.23 29.46 36.77
C ASP A 335 7.68 30.74 37.48
N ALA A 336 6.69 31.53 37.88
CA ALA A 336 6.89 32.46 38.97
C ALA A 336 7.35 31.63 40.19
N VAL A 337 8.48 32.03 40.79
CA VAL A 337 9.10 31.46 42.00
C VAL A 337 10.06 30.28 41.75
N GLY A 338 11.27 30.58 41.30
CA GLY A 338 12.38 29.63 41.36
C GLY A 338 13.64 30.18 40.73
N VAL A 339 14.63 30.50 41.56
CA VAL A 339 15.94 31.05 41.18
C VAL A 339 16.57 30.25 40.02
N ALA A 340 16.70 30.91 38.86
CA ALA A 340 17.41 30.37 37.72
C ALA A 340 18.92 30.30 38.04
N HIS A 341 19.35 29.18 38.61
CA HIS A 341 20.74 28.78 38.48
C HIS A 341 21.02 28.52 37.00
N GLY A 342 21.83 29.38 36.39
CA GLY A 342 22.39 29.18 35.05
C GLY A 342 23.28 27.94 35.04
N VAL A 343 22.66 26.76 34.93
CA VAL A 343 23.34 25.52 34.58
C VAL A 343 23.27 25.42 33.06
N SER A 344 24.39 25.82 32.50
CA SER A 344 24.87 25.61 31.14
C SER A 344 24.38 24.29 30.52
N GLY A 345 23.79 24.39 29.33
CA GLY A 345 23.71 23.31 28.36
C GLY A 345 22.69 22.22 28.67
N ARG A 346 21.41 22.46 28.31
CA ARG A 346 20.53 21.32 28.00
C ARG A 346 21.24 20.48 26.92
N PRO A 347 21.34 19.15 27.07
CA PRO A 347 22.00 18.32 26.08
C PRO A 347 21.31 18.47 24.71
N PRO A 348 22.04 18.34 23.59
CA PRO A 348 21.42 18.37 22.27
C PRO A 348 20.38 17.25 22.16
N LEU A 349 19.31 17.53 21.41
CA LEU A 349 18.31 16.53 21.06
C LEU A 349 18.91 15.63 19.97
N VAL A 350 19.10 14.34 20.27
CA VAL A 350 19.68 13.36 19.36
C VAL A 350 18.65 12.26 19.08
N PHE A 351 18.41 11.98 17.80
CA PHE A 351 17.44 10.99 17.37
C PHE A 351 17.79 10.36 16.03
N PHE A 352 17.13 9.25 15.72
CA PHE A 352 17.32 8.49 14.50
C PHE A 352 16.12 8.67 13.58
N VAL A 353 16.38 8.87 12.29
CA VAL A 353 15.37 8.89 11.23
C VAL A 353 15.61 7.71 10.30
N ARG A 354 14.52 6.98 9.99
CA ARG A 354 14.55 5.79 9.15
C ARG A 354 13.66 5.98 7.93
N TYR A 355 14.27 5.95 6.75
CA TYR A 355 13.59 6.20 5.47
C TYR A 355 13.24 4.93 4.70
N ASN A 356 13.84 3.79 5.07
CA ASN A 356 13.56 2.48 4.47
C ASN A 356 12.84 1.52 5.42
N ASP A 357 12.33 2.01 6.55
CA ASP A 357 11.49 1.22 7.44
C ASP A 357 10.01 1.30 7.00
N PRO A 358 9.26 0.21 7.14
CA PRO A 358 7.82 0.21 6.95
C PRO A 358 7.10 0.93 8.09
N MET A 359 5.87 1.38 7.83
CA MET A 359 5.07 2.09 8.82
C MET A 359 4.73 1.20 10.03
N CYS A 360 4.41 -0.07 9.78
CA CYS A 360 4.08 -1.03 10.82
C CYS A 360 5.17 -2.10 10.96
N ARG A 361 5.58 -2.36 12.20
CA ARG A 361 6.28 -3.61 12.53
C ARG A 361 5.30 -4.78 12.49
N ARG A 362 5.80 -6.00 12.25
CA ARG A 362 4.95 -7.21 12.30
C ARG A 362 4.39 -7.39 13.71
N HIS A 363 3.15 -7.86 13.78
CA HIS A 363 2.44 -8.03 15.06
C HIS A 363 3.01 -9.15 15.94
N LYS A 364 3.59 -10.19 15.32
CA LYS A 364 4.09 -11.41 15.97
C LYS A 364 5.45 -11.81 15.40
N GLU A 365 6.44 -10.94 15.48
CA GLU A 365 7.83 -11.39 15.31
C GLU A 365 8.25 -12.14 16.57
N THR A 366 8.51 -13.44 16.45
CA THR A 366 9.20 -14.17 17.52
C THR A 366 10.65 -13.68 17.61
N THR A 367 11.26 -13.74 18.79
CA THR A 367 12.70 -13.43 18.95
C THR A 367 13.57 -14.24 17.99
N ARG A 368 13.22 -15.51 17.76
CA ARG A 368 13.88 -16.38 16.78
C ARG A 368 13.78 -15.88 15.35
N GLU A 369 12.65 -15.31 14.94
CA GLU A 369 12.50 -14.73 13.59
C GLU A 369 13.30 -13.44 13.45
N LYS A 370 13.29 -12.60 14.49
CA LYS A 370 14.09 -11.38 14.55
C LYS A 370 15.59 -11.67 14.48
N GLU A 371 16.05 -12.72 15.14
CA GLU A 371 17.46 -13.13 15.16
C GLU A 371 17.89 -13.89 13.91
N ALA A 372 17.00 -14.71 13.33
CA ALA A 372 17.36 -15.60 12.24
C ALA A 372 17.23 -14.96 10.85
N GLU A 373 16.45 -13.88 10.71
CA GLU A 373 16.30 -13.14 9.45
C GLU A 373 15.92 -14.05 8.26
N LYS A 374 15.12 -15.10 8.52
CA LYS A 374 14.79 -16.13 7.51
C LYS A 374 13.51 -15.78 6.76
N ASP A 375 13.57 -15.91 5.44
CA ASP A 375 12.40 -15.97 4.57
C ASP A 375 11.49 -17.14 5.00
N HIS A 376 10.19 -16.89 5.06
CA HIS A 376 9.19 -17.90 5.39
C HIS A 376 8.75 -18.60 4.10
N LEU A 377 9.00 -19.90 4.02
CA LEU A 377 8.65 -20.74 2.88
C LEU A 377 7.37 -21.56 3.16
N GLU A 378 6.36 -21.43 2.31
CA GLU A 378 5.25 -22.39 2.22
C GLU A 378 5.56 -23.41 1.11
N VAL A 379 5.36 -24.69 1.39
CA VAL A 379 5.54 -25.79 0.44
C VAL A 379 4.22 -26.51 0.25
N PHE A 380 3.80 -26.70 -1.00
CA PHE A 380 2.60 -27.44 -1.36
C PHE A 380 2.78 -28.15 -2.70
N GLU A 381 2.00 -29.19 -2.94
CA GLU A 381 2.10 -30.02 -4.14
C GLU A 381 0.79 -29.97 -4.93
N LEU A 382 0.89 -29.76 -6.24
CA LEU A 382 -0.24 -29.80 -7.15
C LEU A 382 -0.03 -30.90 -8.19
N ALA A 383 -1.10 -31.66 -8.48
CA ALA A 383 -1.04 -32.69 -9.50
C ALA A 383 -0.87 -32.07 -10.89
N VAL A 384 0.03 -32.63 -11.69
CA VAL A 384 0.18 -32.25 -13.10
C VAL A 384 -0.95 -32.90 -13.89
N GLU A 385 -1.70 -32.12 -14.67
CA GLU A 385 -2.66 -32.72 -15.59
C GLU A 385 -1.91 -33.56 -16.62
N ASP A 386 -2.18 -34.86 -16.61
CA ASP A 386 -1.69 -35.76 -17.65
C ASP A 386 -2.50 -35.54 -18.93
N LYS A 387 -1.93 -34.72 -19.83
CA LYS A 387 -2.50 -34.40 -21.15
C LYS A 387 -2.60 -35.62 -22.08
N SER A 388 -1.91 -36.72 -21.75
CA SER A 388 -1.93 -37.96 -22.53
C SER A 388 -3.03 -38.94 -22.12
N ARG A 389 -3.76 -38.67 -21.02
CA ARG A 389 -4.86 -39.52 -20.57
C ARG A 389 -5.90 -39.71 -21.66
N THR A 390 -6.18 -40.97 -21.95
CA THR A 390 -7.29 -41.39 -22.80
C THR A 390 -8.62 -40.99 -22.19
N PHE A 391 -9.67 -40.88 -23.02
CA PHE A 391 -11.04 -40.64 -22.55
C PHE A 391 -11.44 -41.60 -21.41
N TRP A 392 -11.04 -42.87 -21.50
CA TRP A 392 -11.34 -43.90 -20.52
C TRP A 392 -10.62 -43.69 -19.19
N GLU A 393 -9.35 -43.28 -19.20
CA GLU A 393 -8.62 -42.97 -17.97
C GLU A 393 -9.24 -41.77 -17.25
N LYS A 394 -9.67 -40.73 -17.98
CA LYS A 394 -10.42 -39.60 -17.39
C LYS A 394 -11.76 -40.06 -16.81
N TRP A 395 -12.54 -40.85 -17.56
CA TRP A 395 -13.89 -41.27 -17.14
C TRP A 395 -13.92 -42.20 -15.91
N PHE A 396 -12.92 -43.08 -15.76
CA PHE A 396 -12.87 -44.07 -14.67
C PHE A 396 -12.08 -43.62 -13.43
N MET A 397 -11.08 -42.72 -13.56
CA MET A 397 -10.27 -42.27 -12.43
C MET A 397 -10.77 -40.96 -11.78
N ASP A 398 -11.55 -40.14 -12.50
CA ASP A 398 -12.09 -38.87 -11.97
C ASP A 398 -13.45 -39.05 -11.25
N ARG A 399 -14.00 -40.27 -11.22
CA ARG A 399 -15.15 -40.69 -10.39
C ARG A 399 -14.65 -41.35 -9.12
#